data_AF-A0AAD6V9G7-F1
#
_entry.id   AF-A0AAD6V9G7-F1
#
_cell.length_a   1.000
_cell.length_b   1.000
_cell.length_c   1.000
_cell.angle_alpha   90.00
_cell.angle_beta   90.00
_cell.angle_gamma   90.00
#
_symmetry.space_group_name_H-M   'P 1'
#
loop_
_entity.id
_entity.type
_entity.pdbx_description
1 polymer ?
#
loop_
_entity_poly.entity_id
_entity_poly.type
_entity_poly.pdbx_seq_one_letter_code
_entity_poly.pdbx_strand_id
1 'polypeptide(L)'
;MKRPPGALTLRRVTTFEDAADEASWVIQDAKAIHIDDSLNTFVFRAEIHRPGDSTPLDAVLKLDPTGERQEAFMNETRAYQTTGRPFQANVLPDFFGCFETRIGSTTVTCLAIEYCGDPMEQTYTKLIIHSCALSFFEISGPFLIAQFRYELIEYAALLHQHGMTHGDIYPQNILVSDGHPVLIDLESSEKHTCCLRMKIVPGTMMPWEEEFGCKELFDLISRMGLWKPSTCYISAFRRQILMLAFFRRPLFLR
;
A
#
# COMPACT_ATOMS: atom_id res chain seq x y z
N MET A 1 -24.72 -27.74 -8.18
CA MET A 1 -23.98 -27.05 -9.26
C MET A 1 -22.71 -27.83 -9.56
N LYS A 2 -22.39 -28.09 -10.84
CA LYS A 2 -21.10 -28.68 -11.22
C LYS A 2 -20.02 -27.60 -11.09
N ARG A 3 -18.88 -27.91 -10.46
CA ARG A 3 -17.77 -26.98 -10.28
C ARG A 3 -17.14 -26.64 -11.64
N PRO A 4 -16.77 -25.38 -11.90
CA PRO A 4 -15.95 -25.04 -13.06
C PRO A 4 -14.58 -25.74 -12.94
N PRO A 5 -13.98 -26.20 -14.05
CA PRO A 5 -12.59 -26.65 -14.06
C PRO A 5 -11.67 -25.52 -13.56
N GLY A 6 -10.78 -25.80 -12.61
CA GLY A 6 -9.81 -24.81 -12.09
C GLY A 6 -10.24 -24.03 -10.84
N ALA A 7 -11.47 -24.21 -10.34
CA ALA A 7 -11.93 -23.53 -9.13
C ALA A 7 -11.28 -24.11 -7.86
N LEU A 8 -10.67 -23.24 -7.04
CA LEU A 8 -10.14 -23.59 -5.72
C LEU A 8 -11.15 -23.24 -4.62
N THR A 9 -11.26 -24.13 -3.63
CA THR A 9 -12.11 -23.93 -2.46
C THR A 9 -11.22 -23.56 -1.28
N LEU A 10 -11.46 -22.39 -0.69
CA LEU A 10 -10.73 -21.92 0.47
C LEU A 10 -11.54 -22.07 1.76
N ARG A 11 -10.85 -22.39 2.85
CA ARG A 11 -11.40 -22.33 4.20
C ARG A 11 -10.83 -21.11 4.89
N ARG A 12 -11.71 -20.25 5.40
CA ARG A 12 -11.30 -19.05 6.13
C ARG A 12 -10.63 -19.46 7.44
N VAL A 13 -9.46 -18.90 7.71
CA VAL A 13 -8.81 -19.02 9.01
C VAL A 13 -9.47 -18.00 9.93
N THR A 14 -10.35 -18.47 10.82
CA THR A 14 -10.94 -17.63 11.86
C THR A 14 -9.91 -17.43 12.96
N THR A 15 -9.18 -16.32 12.91
CA THR A 15 -8.17 -16.00 13.91
C THR A 15 -8.76 -15.42 15.19
N PHE A 16 -9.87 -14.67 15.13
CA PHE A 16 -10.52 -14.07 16.29
C PHE A 16 -12.03 -13.85 16.04
N GLU A 17 -12.85 -14.26 17.02
CA GLU A 17 -14.28 -13.97 17.27
C GLU A 17 -15.32 -14.04 16.11
N ASP A 18 -14.97 -14.46 14.90
CA ASP A 18 -15.97 -14.79 13.89
C ASP A 18 -16.39 -16.27 14.04
N ALA A 19 -17.69 -16.50 14.26
CA ALA A 19 -18.29 -17.83 14.22
C ALA A 19 -17.89 -18.52 12.91
N ALA A 20 -17.46 -19.78 12.99
CA ALA A 20 -17.01 -20.56 11.84
C ALA A 20 -18.11 -20.63 10.78
N ASP A 21 -18.03 -19.76 9.79
CA ASP A 21 -18.89 -19.83 8.63
C ASP A 21 -18.36 -20.99 7.77
N GLU A 22 -19.04 -22.14 7.81
CA GLU A 22 -18.73 -23.32 6.99
C GLU A 22 -18.86 -23.07 5.48
N ALA A 23 -19.33 -21.88 5.11
CA ALA A 23 -19.58 -21.46 3.75
C ALA A 23 -18.25 -21.28 2.99
N SER A 24 -18.01 -22.14 2.00
CA SER A 24 -16.75 -22.17 1.27
C SER A 24 -16.70 -21.13 0.17
N TRP A 25 -15.72 -20.23 0.22
CA TRP A 25 -15.50 -19.22 -0.81
C TRP A 25 -14.86 -19.85 -2.05
N VAL A 26 -15.24 -19.39 -3.23
CA VAL A 26 -14.76 -19.95 -4.50
C VAL A 26 -13.89 -18.92 -5.22
N ILE A 27 -12.67 -19.33 -5.58
CA ILE A 27 -11.77 -18.53 -6.42
C ILE A 27 -11.90 -18.97 -7.88
N GLN A 28 -11.98 -18.00 -8.79
CA GLN A 28 -11.98 -18.19 -10.24
C GLN A 28 -11.03 -17.22 -10.94
N ASP A 29 -10.69 -17.52 -12.19
CA ASP A 29 -9.93 -16.63 -13.10
C ASP A 29 -8.61 -16.08 -12.52
N ALA A 30 -7.94 -16.90 -11.69
CA ALA A 30 -6.69 -16.53 -11.06
C ALA A 30 -5.55 -16.37 -12.09
N LYS A 31 -4.93 -15.19 -12.10
CA LYS A 31 -3.78 -14.84 -12.94
C LYS A 31 -2.63 -14.33 -12.08
N ALA A 32 -1.44 -14.89 -12.25
CA ALA A 32 -0.25 -14.41 -11.56
C ALA A 32 0.05 -12.96 -11.98
N ILE A 33 0.26 -12.09 -10.99
CA ILE A 33 0.64 -10.69 -11.20
C ILE A 33 2.01 -10.36 -10.62
N HIS A 34 2.48 -11.13 -9.62
CA HIS A 34 3.83 -11.03 -9.09
C HIS A 34 4.28 -12.37 -8.52
N ILE A 35 5.56 -12.69 -8.70
CA ILE A 35 6.20 -13.90 -8.19
C ILE A 35 7.53 -13.47 -7.59
N ASP A 36 7.70 -13.69 -6.29
CA ASP A 36 8.97 -13.54 -5.60
C ASP A 36 9.55 -14.92 -5.32
N ASP A 37 10.41 -15.38 -6.23
CA ASP A 37 11.09 -16.68 -6.11
C ASP A 37 12.06 -16.73 -4.91
N SER A 38 12.52 -15.58 -4.42
CA SER A 38 13.46 -15.53 -3.29
C SER A 38 12.77 -15.72 -1.95
N LEU A 39 11.51 -15.28 -1.86
CA LEU A 39 10.67 -15.39 -0.66
C LEU A 39 9.57 -16.46 -0.80
N ASN A 40 9.59 -17.27 -1.87
CA ASN A 40 8.56 -18.25 -2.20
C ASN A 40 7.13 -17.67 -2.13
N THR A 41 6.97 -16.39 -2.46
CA THR A 41 5.68 -15.68 -2.31
C THR A 41 5.06 -15.45 -3.67
N PHE A 42 3.82 -15.89 -3.83
CA PHE A 42 3.12 -15.80 -5.10
C PHE A 42 1.90 -14.89 -4.97
N VAL A 43 1.74 -13.95 -5.90
CA VAL A 43 0.64 -13.00 -5.89
C VAL A 43 -0.17 -13.15 -7.16
N PHE A 44 -1.47 -13.40 -7.00
CA PHE A 44 -2.42 -13.56 -8.09
C PHE A 44 -3.52 -12.52 -7.98
N ARG A 45 -4.04 -12.05 -9.12
CA ARG A 45 -5.35 -11.40 -9.18
C ARG A 45 -6.39 -12.46 -9.54
N ALA A 46 -7.53 -12.45 -8.87
CA ALA A 46 -8.58 -13.44 -9.08
C ALA A 46 -9.97 -12.89 -8.71
N GLU A 47 -11.00 -13.58 -9.16
CA GLU A 47 -12.37 -13.33 -8.71
C GLU A 47 -12.70 -14.22 -7.50
N ILE A 48 -13.20 -13.60 -6.44
CA ILE A 48 -13.67 -14.30 -5.23
C ILE A 48 -15.20 -14.23 -5.19
N HIS A 49 -15.84 -15.40 -5.17
CA HIS A 49 -17.28 -15.53 -4.96
C HIS A 49 -17.57 -15.91 -3.52
N ARG A 50 -18.24 -14.99 -2.82
CA ARG A 50 -18.79 -15.25 -1.48
C ARG A 50 -20.10 -16.03 -1.59
N PRO A 51 -20.37 -16.96 -0.67
CA PRO A 51 -21.65 -17.65 -0.61
C PRO A 51 -22.82 -16.66 -0.43
N GLY A 52 -23.77 -16.67 -1.36
CA GLY A 52 -24.94 -15.80 -1.32
C GLY A 52 -24.80 -14.46 -2.06
N ASP A 53 -23.58 -14.06 -2.41
CA ASP A 53 -23.35 -12.83 -3.18
C ASP A 53 -23.49 -13.09 -4.68
N SER A 54 -24.17 -12.18 -5.38
CA SER A 54 -24.36 -12.27 -6.83
C SER A 54 -23.19 -11.72 -7.64
N THR A 55 -22.35 -10.88 -7.03
CA THR A 55 -21.22 -10.20 -7.69
C THR A 55 -19.90 -10.72 -7.14
N PRO A 56 -18.96 -11.16 -8.00
CA PRO A 56 -17.61 -11.49 -7.55
C PRO A 56 -16.89 -10.25 -7.03
N LEU A 57 -15.94 -10.49 -6.14
CA LEU A 57 -14.98 -9.49 -5.68
C LEU A 57 -13.70 -9.61 -6.49
N ASP A 58 -13.19 -8.49 -6.97
CA ASP A 58 -11.88 -8.42 -7.63
C ASP A 58 -10.80 -8.36 -6.56
N ALA A 59 -10.02 -9.43 -6.45
CA ALA A 59 -9.13 -9.66 -5.32
C ALA A 59 -7.70 -9.93 -5.74
N VAL A 60 -6.78 -9.58 -4.85
CA VAL A 60 -5.40 -10.05 -4.85
C VAL A 60 -5.25 -11.14 -3.80
N LEU A 61 -4.64 -12.24 -4.22
CA LEU A 61 -4.31 -13.40 -3.41
C LEU A 61 -2.79 -13.46 -3.25
N LYS A 62 -2.29 -13.18 -2.04
CA LYS A 62 -0.90 -13.40 -1.64
C LYS A 62 -0.83 -14.80 -1.03
N LEU A 63 0.03 -15.68 -1.56
CA LEU A 63 0.16 -17.07 -1.11
C LEU A 63 1.56 -17.36 -0.58
N ASP A 64 1.60 -18.09 0.53
CA ASP A 64 2.77 -18.75 1.08
C ASP A 64 2.56 -20.27 0.98
N PRO A 65 3.16 -20.95 -0.01
CA PRO A 65 3.01 -22.38 -0.20
C PRO A 65 3.93 -23.21 0.67
N THR A 66 4.98 -22.64 1.27
CA THR A 66 5.92 -23.38 2.13
C THR A 66 5.56 -23.26 3.61
N GLY A 67 4.82 -22.20 3.97
CA GLY A 67 4.52 -21.86 5.36
C GLY A 67 5.69 -21.21 6.09
N GLU A 68 6.82 -20.98 5.41
CA GLU A 68 8.02 -20.39 6.01
C GLU A 68 7.80 -18.92 6.42
N ARG A 69 6.80 -18.25 5.83
CA ARG A 69 6.43 -16.86 6.12
C ARG A 69 5.15 -16.75 6.92
N GLN A 70 4.72 -17.83 7.58
CA GLN A 70 3.47 -17.86 8.34
C GLN A 70 3.41 -16.71 9.36
N GLU A 71 4.48 -16.43 10.10
CA GLU A 71 4.47 -15.32 11.07
C GLU A 71 4.24 -13.95 10.41
N ALA A 72 4.92 -13.66 9.29
CA ALA A 72 4.76 -12.42 8.54
C ALA A 72 3.32 -12.27 7.99
N PHE A 73 2.76 -13.32 7.41
CA PHE A 73 1.37 -13.34 6.91
C PHE A 73 0.35 -13.16 8.03
N MET A 74 0.60 -13.76 9.19
CA MET A 74 -0.28 -13.63 10.34
C MET A 74 -0.16 -12.25 10.99
N ASN A 75 1.02 -11.62 10.95
CA ASN A 75 1.19 -10.22 11.35
C ASN A 75 0.42 -9.29 10.42
N GLU A 76 0.58 -9.45 9.10
CA GLU A 76 -0.16 -8.69 8.10
C GLU A 76 -1.68 -8.87 8.25
N THR A 77 -2.15 -10.11 8.41
CA THR A 77 -3.56 -10.44 8.69
C THR A 77 -4.07 -9.69 9.92
N ARG A 78 -3.31 -9.72 11.02
CA ARG A 78 -3.68 -9.03 12.27
C ARG A 78 -3.73 -7.52 12.07
N ALA A 79 -2.78 -6.96 11.31
CA ALA A 79 -2.75 -5.53 11.02
C ALA A 79 -4.03 -5.10 10.31
N TYR A 80 -4.42 -5.77 9.23
CA TYR A 80 -5.68 -5.50 8.53
C TYR A 80 -6.91 -5.63 9.43
N GLN A 81 -6.98 -6.69 10.25
CA GLN A 81 -8.14 -6.95 11.12
C GLN A 81 -8.28 -5.96 12.29
N THR A 82 -7.16 -5.38 12.75
CA THR A 82 -7.12 -4.59 13.98
C THR A 82 -6.84 -3.12 13.70
N THR A 83 -5.58 -2.68 13.76
CA THR A 83 -5.17 -1.28 13.63
C THR A 83 -5.42 -0.72 12.24
N GLY A 84 -5.37 -1.55 11.20
CA GLY A 84 -5.61 -1.20 9.80
C GLY A 84 -7.09 -1.05 9.44
N ARG A 85 -8.00 -1.66 10.21
CA ARG A 85 -9.43 -1.72 9.87
C ARG A 85 -10.09 -0.35 9.59
N PRO A 86 -9.82 0.73 10.35
CA PRO A 86 -10.43 2.04 10.09
C PRO A 86 -9.98 2.69 8.76
N PHE A 87 -8.97 2.13 8.10
CA PHE A 87 -8.30 2.72 6.94
C PHE A 87 -8.57 1.99 5.62
N GLN A 88 -9.29 0.86 5.69
CA GLN A 88 -9.69 0.10 4.51
C GLN A 88 -10.64 0.91 3.61
N ALA A 89 -10.68 0.57 2.32
CA ALA A 89 -11.38 1.27 1.24
C ALA A 89 -10.87 2.70 0.91
N ASN A 90 -9.79 3.16 1.52
CA ASN A 90 -9.24 4.49 1.23
C ASN A 90 -7.71 4.53 1.27
N VAL A 91 -7.12 4.20 2.42
CA VAL A 91 -5.66 4.20 2.59
C VAL A 91 -5.07 2.81 2.40
N LEU A 92 -5.81 1.80 2.86
CA LEU A 92 -5.52 0.38 2.73
C LEU A 92 -6.59 -0.28 1.85
N PRO A 93 -6.29 -1.39 1.18
CA PRO A 93 -7.29 -2.19 0.48
C PRO A 93 -8.29 -2.80 1.46
N ASP A 94 -9.51 -3.11 0.97
CA ASP A 94 -10.43 -3.94 1.74
C ASP A 94 -9.83 -5.34 1.99
N PHE A 95 -9.89 -5.79 3.24
CA PHE A 95 -9.41 -7.10 3.66
C PHE A 95 -10.54 -8.13 3.63
N PHE A 96 -10.41 -9.11 2.74
CA PHE A 96 -11.42 -10.15 2.56
C PHE A 96 -11.20 -11.34 3.50
N GLY A 97 -9.96 -11.60 3.90
CA GLY A 97 -9.66 -12.62 4.89
C GLY A 97 -8.29 -13.28 4.71
N CYS A 98 -7.92 -14.07 5.70
CA CYS A 98 -6.85 -15.06 5.60
C CYS A 98 -7.48 -16.44 5.50
N PHE A 99 -6.94 -17.27 4.63
CA PHE A 99 -7.48 -18.56 4.26
C PHE A 99 -6.37 -19.60 4.25
N GLU A 100 -6.73 -20.83 4.57
CA GLU A 100 -5.84 -21.96 4.46
C GLU A 100 -6.46 -23.02 3.55
N THR A 101 -5.61 -23.66 2.76
CA THR A 101 -5.98 -24.84 2.01
C THR A 101 -4.86 -25.86 2.08
N ARG A 102 -5.20 -27.12 1.76
CA ARG A 102 -4.24 -28.21 1.77
C ARG A 102 -4.08 -28.76 0.37
N ILE A 103 -2.86 -28.72 -0.15
CA ILE A 103 -2.50 -29.28 -1.45
C ILE A 103 -1.56 -30.45 -1.18
N GLY A 104 -2.07 -31.68 -1.33
CA GLY A 104 -1.35 -32.88 -0.92
C GLY A 104 -1.09 -32.90 0.58
N SER A 105 0.19 -32.96 0.98
CA SER A 105 0.60 -32.90 2.39
C SER A 105 0.81 -31.47 2.90
N THR A 106 0.91 -30.48 2.02
CA THR A 106 1.34 -29.11 2.32
C THR A 106 0.15 -28.21 2.63
N THR A 107 0.26 -27.43 3.71
CA THR A 107 -0.68 -26.35 4.02
C THR A 107 -0.22 -25.10 3.30
N VAL A 108 -1.14 -24.46 2.58
CA VAL A 108 -0.91 -23.20 1.87
C VAL A 108 -1.75 -22.14 2.54
N THR A 109 -1.11 -21.06 2.98
CA THR A 109 -1.77 -19.88 3.54
C THR A 109 -1.99 -18.86 2.44
N CYS A 110 -3.16 -18.25 2.42
CA CYS A 110 -3.59 -17.29 1.41
C CYS A 110 -4.21 -16.07 2.09
N LEU A 111 -3.62 -14.90 1.88
CA LEU A 111 -4.19 -13.63 2.27
C LEU A 111 -4.92 -13.03 1.06
N ALA A 112 -6.19 -12.65 1.26
CA ALA A 112 -7.02 -12.06 0.22
C ALA A 112 -7.42 -10.63 0.58
N ILE A 113 -7.12 -9.70 -0.33
CA ILE A 113 -7.44 -8.27 -0.24
C ILE A 113 -8.02 -7.79 -1.57
N GLU A 114 -8.61 -6.61 -1.58
CA GLU A 114 -9.06 -5.92 -2.79
C GLU A 114 -7.91 -5.66 -3.77
N TYR A 115 -8.21 -5.76 -5.07
CA TYR A 115 -7.30 -5.29 -6.11
C TYR A 115 -7.37 -3.76 -6.27
N CYS A 116 -6.30 -3.04 -5.90
CA CYS A 116 -6.24 -1.58 -5.94
C CYS A 116 -5.28 -1.02 -7.01
N GLY A 117 -5.23 -1.65 -8.19
CA GLY A 117 -4.45 -1.15 -9.32
C GLY A 117 -3.00 -1.65 -9.38
N ASP A 118 -2.14 -0.87 -10.02
CA ASP A 118 -0.75 -1.25 -10.33
C ASP A 118 0.26 -0.58 -9.38
N PRO A 119 1.42 -1.23 -9.10
CA PRO A 119 2.47 -0.64 -8.28
C PRO A 119 2.99 0.70 -8.79
N MET A 120 3.33 1.58 -7.86
CA MET A 120 3.74 2.96 -8.11
C MET A 120 4.96 3.01 -9.04
N GLU A 121 5.94 2.12 -8.89
CA GLU A 121 7.14 2.09 -9.75
C GLU A 121 6.78 1.96 -11.25
N GLN A 122 5.82 1.11 -11.56
CA GLN A 122 5.38 0.86 -12.93
C GLN A 122 4.56 2.05 -13.47
N THR A 123 3.74 2.64 -12.61
CA THR A 123 2.86 3.76 -12.96
C THR A 123 3.60 5.09 -13.04
N TYR A 124 4.52 5.40 -12.11
CA TYR A 124 5.35 6.60 -12.14
C TYR A 124 6.25 6.64 -13.37
N THR A 125 6.79 5.51 -13.79
CA THR A 125 7.57 5.45 -15.04
C THR A 125 6.70 5.85 -16.24
N LYS A 126 5.47 5.34 -16.31
CA LYS A 126 4.49 5.73 -17.37
C LYS A 126 4.09 7.20 -17.26
N LEU A 127 3.77 7.69 -16.05
CA LEU A 127 3.37 9.09 -15.79
C LEU A 127 4.49 10.09 -16.08
N ILE A 128 5.74 9.78 -15.73
CA ILE A 128 6.90 10.63 -16.04
C ILE A 128 7.17 10.64 -17.55
N ILE A 129 7.04 9.51 -18.23
CA ILE A 129 7.18 9.46 -19.69
C ILE A 129 6.07 10.29 -20.37
N HIS A 130 4.83 10.19 -19.90
CA HIS A 130 3.70 10.94 -20.48
C HIS A 130 3.79 12.45 -20.19
N SER A 131 4.19 12.83 -18.97
CA SER A 131 4.37 14.24 -18.59
C SER A 131 5.62 14.88 -19.22
N CYS A 132 6.67 14.10 -19.53
CA CYS A 132 7.80 14.58 -20.32
C CYS A 132 7.49 14.65 -21.83
N ALA A 133 6.61 13.78 -22.34
CA ALA A 133 6.21 13.77 -23.75
C ALA A 133 5.21 14.89 -24.09
N LEU A 134 4.33 15.28 -23.16
CA LEU A 134 3.41 16.41 -23.31
C LEU A 134 4.08 17.73 -22.92
N SER A 135 5.13 18.09 -23.65
CA SER A 135 5.91 19.31 -23.43
C SER A 135 5.20 20.62 -23.84
N PHE A 136 3.89 20.63 -24.14
CA PHE A 136 3.24 21.87 -24.61
C PHE A 136 1.80 22.16 -24.14
N PHE A 137 1.01 21.22 -23.63
CA PHE A 137 -0.38 21.50 -23.25
C PHE A 137 -0.89 20.53 -22.16
N GLU A 138 -0.44 20.69 -20.92
CA GLU A 138 -1.26 20.41 -19.72
C GLU A 138 -0.47 20.79 -18.46
N ILE A 139 -0.92 21.84 -17.79
CA ILE A 139 -0.36 22.37 -16.54
C ILE A 139 -0.52 21.37 -15.37
N SER A 140 -1.26 20.28 -15.60
CA SER A 140 -1.68 19.28 -14.61
C SER A 140 -0.57 18.30 -14.20
N GLY A 141 0.45 18.06 -15.03
CA GLY A 141 1.46 17.02 -14.77
C GLY A 141 2.24 17.21 -13.46
N PRO A 142 2.91 18.36 -13.24
CA PRO A 142 3.61 18.64 -11.98
C PRO A 142 2.67 18.73 -10.77
N PHE A 143 1.45 19.23 -10.98
CA PHE A 143 0.45 19.39 -9.94
C PHE A 143 -0.06 18.04 -9.42
N LEU A 144 -0.41 17.11 -10.31
CA LEU A 144 -0.91 15.78 -9.96
C LEU A 144 0.15 14.96 -9.21
N ILE A 145 1.42 15.04 -9.63
CA ILE A 145 2.53 14.39 -8.93
C ILE A 145 2.70 14.97 -7.52
N ALA A 146 2.59 16.29 -7.38
CA ALA A 146 2.67 16.92 -6.06
C ALA A 146 1.50 16.46 -5.18
N GLN A 147 0.27 16.46 -5.70
CA GLN A 147 -0.92 16.01 -4.98
C GLN A 147 -0.79 14.56 -4.50
N PHE A 148 -0.38 13.63 -5.37
CA PHE A 148 -0.17 12.23 -4.99
C PHE A 148 0.82 12.08 -3.84
N ARG A 149 1.93 12.84 -3.86
CA ARG A 149 2.93 12.83 -2.78
C ARG A 149 2.35 13.36 -1.46
N TYR A 150 1.53 14.40 -1.52
CA TYR A 150 0.86 14.93 -0.34
C TYR A 150 -0.09 13.91 0.26
N GLU A 151 -0.94 13.29 -0.57
CA GLU A 151 -1.88 12.26 -0.12
C GLU A 151 -1.14 11.08 0.52
N LEU A 152 -0.05 10.61 -0.09
CA LEU A 152 0.76 9.52 0.48
C LEU A 152 1.34 9.88 1.86
N ILE A 153 1.82 11.12 2.04
CA ILE A 153 2.34 11.60 3.33
C ILE A 153 1.21 11.75 4.35
N GLU A 154 0.05 12.25 3.94
CA GLU A 154 -1.13 12.34 4.79
C GLU A 154 -1.60 10.96 5.25
N TYR A 155 -1.59 9.96 4.36
CA TYR A 155 -1.98 8.59 4.66
C TYR A 155 -1.03 7.94 5.66
N ALA A 156 0.28 8.08 5.47
CA ALA A 156 1.27 7.61 6.44
C ALA A 156 1.11 8.31 7.80
N ALA A 157 0.92 9.64 7.81
CA ALA A 157 0.70 10.39 9.04
C ALA A 157 -0.60 9.97 9.75
N LEU A 158 -1.64 9.61 9.00
CA LEU A 158 -2.90 9.13 9.54
C LEU A 158 -2.74 7.77 10.24
N LEU A 159 -2.00 6.83 9.64
CA LEU A 159 -1.65 5.56 10.29
C LEU A 159 -0.94 5.81 11.64
N HIS A 160 0.02 6.74 11.65
CA HIS A 160 0.80 7.09 12.83
C HIS A 160 -0.06 7.68 13.95
N GLN A 161 -1.02 8.55 13.60
CA GLN A 161 -1.94 9.15 14.56
C GLN A 161 -2.85 8.11 15.25
N HIS A 162 -3.09 6.97 14.60
CA HIS A 162 -3.86 5.88 15.18
C HIS A 162 -2.97 4.76 15.75
N GLY A 163 -1.69 5.05 15.93
CA GLY A 163 -0.76 4.19 16.63
C GLY A 163 -0.28 3.00 15.82
N MET A 164 -0.11 3.19 14.50
CA MET A 164 0.43 2.18 13.59
C MET A 164 1.53 2.77 12.72
N THR A 165 2.65 2.05 12.58
CA THR A 165 3.62 2.26 11.49
C THR A 165 3.39 1.24 10.39
N HIS A 166 3.71 1.60 9.16
CA HIS A 166 3.65 0.67 8.04
C HIS A 166 4.89 -0.25 8.01
N GLY A 167 6.06 0.30 8.29
CA GLY A 167 7.35 -0.39 8.33
C GLY A 167 8.08 -0.41 6.98
N ASP A 168 7.33 -0.47 5.86
CA ASP A 168 7.91 -0.67 4.53
C ASP A 168 7.30 0.19 3.39
N ILE A 169 7.21 1.51 3.58
CA ILE A 169 6.64 2.43 2.57
C ILE A 169 7.63 2.69 1.42
N TYR A 170 7.62 1.82 0.42
CA TYR A 170 8.42 1.88 -0.81
C TYR A 170 7.56 1.78 -2.07
N PRO A 171 8.07 2.19 -3.26
CA PRO A 171 7.30 2.21 -4.51
C PRO A 171 6.58 0.91 -4.88
N GLN A 172 7.13 -0.25 -4.53
CA GLN A 172 6.51 -1.54 -4.78
C GLN A 172 5.29 -1.83 -3.88
N ASN A 173 5.23 -1.20 -2.71
CA ASN A 173 4.18 -1.36 -1.70
C ASN A 173 3.18 -0.18 -1.70
N ILE A 174 3.23 0.63 -2.75
CA ILE A 174 2.28 1.71 -3.00
C ILE A 174 1.60 1.37 -4.32
N LEU A 175 0.29 1.13 -4.31
CA LEU A 175 -0.50 0.98 -5.52
C LEU A 175 -1.08 2.33 -5.94
N VAL A 176 -1.44 2.45 -7.22
CA VAL A 176 -2.15 3.61 -7.76
C VAL A 176 -3.56 3.17 -8.14
N SER A 177 -4.55 3.59 -7.36
CA SER A 177 -5.97 3.32 -7.58
C SER A 177 -6.68 4.63 -7.92
N ASP A 178 -7.25 4.75 -9.12
CA ASP A 178 -7.94 5.97 -9.59
C ASP A 178 -7.15 7.28 -9.40
N GLY A 179 -5.81 7.19 -9.48
CA GLY A 179 -4.90 8.33 -9.30
C GLY A 179 -4.53 8.64 -7.85
N HIS A 180 -5.01 7.85 -6.89
CA HIS A 180 -4.71 7.97 -5.46
C HIS A 180 -3.74 6.86 -4.99
N PRO A 181 -2.89 7.12 -3.99
CA PRO A 181 -2.03 6.11 -3.40
C PRO A 181 -2.84 5.13 -2.55
N VAL A 182 -2.55 3.84 -2.64
CA VAL A 182 -3.05 2.83 -1.69
C VAL A 182 -1.85 2.07 -1.13
N LEU A 183 -1.75 1.99 0.19
CA LEU A 183 -0.67 1.28 0.87
C LEU A 183 -1.03 -0.21 1.01
N ILE A 184 -0.07 -1.08 0.71
CA ILE A 184 -0.19 -2.53 0.82
C ILE A 184 1.03 -3.12 1.53
N ASP A 185 0.98 -4.41 1.84
CA ASP A 185 2.08 -5.16 2.46
C ASP A 185 2.37 -4.72 3.90
N LEU A 186 1.46 -5.10 4.82
CA LEU A 186 1.53 -4.72 6.23
C LEU A 186 2.32 -5.71 7.09
N GLU A 187 3.13 -6.57 6.48
CA GLU A 187 3.91 -7.60 7.20
C GLU A 187 4.92 -7.01 8.18
N SER A 188 5.45 -5.82 7.86
CA SER A 188 6.38 -5.06 8.72
C SER A 188 5.68 -4.04 9.63
N SER A 189 4.35 -4.06 9.67
CA SER A 189 3.60 -3.11 10.48
C SER A 189 3.68 -3.42 11.97
N GLU A 190 3.72 -2.37 12.77
CA GLU A 190 3.87 -2.46 14.22
C GLU A 190 3.00 -1.42 14.92
N LYS A 191 2.71 -1.68 16.20
CA LYS A 191 2.13 -0.65 17.07
C LYS A 191 3.13 0.48 17.25
N HIS A 192 2.67 1.70 17.08
CA HIS A 192 3.49 2.89 17.08
C HIS A 192 2.97 3.94 18.05
N THR A 193 3.86 4.71 18.65
CA THR A 193 3.51 5.98 19.31
C THR A 193 4.29 7.06 18.61
N CYS A 194 3.60 7.85 17.79
CA CYS A 194 4.27 8.84 16.95
C CYS A 194 4.94 9.91 17.79
N CYS A 195 6.25 10.04 17.59
CA CYS A 195 7.09 11.03 18.25
C CYS A 195 7.44 12.20 17.31
N LEU A 196 6.61 12.48 16.31
CA LEU A 196 6.71 13.67 15.45
C LEU A 196 6.70 14.94 16.33
N ARG A 197 7.78 15.72 16.28
CA ARG A 197 7.97 16.90 17.17
C ARG A 197 7.67 18.23 16.50
N MET A 198 7.53 18.24 15.18
CA MET A 198 7.42 19.46 14.39
C MET A 198 6.41 19.33 13.27
N LYS A 199 5.93 20.48 12.77
CA LYS A 199 5.03 20.52 11.62
C LYS A 199 5.80 20.22 10.33
N ILE A 200 5.17 19.47 9.45
CA ILE A 200 5.66 19.24 8.09
C ILE A 200 5.30 20.47 7.26
N VAL A 201 6.31 21.24 6.86
CA VAL A 201 6.12 22.44 6.03
C VAL A 201 6.80 22.23 4.67
N PRO A 202 6.05 22.22 3.56
CA PRO A 202 6.63 22.03 2.23
C PRO A 202 7.62 23.13 1.83
N GLY A 203 8.68 22.75 1.13
CA GLY A 203 9.67 23.68 0.55
C GLY A 203 10.59 24.36 1.58
N THR A 204 10.50 24.01 2.86
CA THR A 204 11.49 24.40 3.88
C THR A 204 12.74 23.54 3.79
N MET A 205 13.78 23.93 4.51
CA MET A 205 14.97 23.11 4.68
C MET A 205 14.61 21.80 5.39
N MET A 206 15.19 20.69 4.94
CA MET A 206 15.09 19.40 5.61
C MET A 206 15.65 19.51 7.03
N PRO A 207 14.88 19.15 8.07
CA PRO A 207 15.37 19.12 9.44
C PRO A 207 16.35 17.96 9.64
N TRP A 208 16.99 17.91 10.81
CA TRP A 208 17.70 16.71 11.25
C TRP A 208 16.68 15.63 11.67
N GLU A 209 16.98 14.36 11.45
CA GLU A 209 16.08 13.23 11.77
C GLU A 209 15.69 13.23 13.26
N GLU A 210 16.64 13.54 14.13
CA GLU A 210 16.47 13.58 15.59
C GLU A 210 15.56 14.72 16.05
N GLU A 211 15.60 15.86 15.34
CA GLU A 211 14.72 17.00 15.59
C GLU A 211 13.30 16.72 15.09
N PHE A 212 13.19 16.03 13.95
CA PHE A 212 11.90 15.66 13.36
C PHE A 212 11.16 14.63 14.23
N GLY A 213 11.90 13.63 14.73
CA GLY A 213 11.46 12.71 15.77
C GLY A 213 10.87 11.40 15.27
N CYS A 214 10.23 11.35 14.10
CA CYS A 214 9.65 10.11 13.54
C CYS A 214 10.40 9.63 12.29
N LYS A 215 11.08 8.46 12.39
CA LYS A 215 11.91 7.91 11.32
C LYS A 215 11.15 7.60 10.03
N GLU A 216 10.08 6.81 10.09
CA GLU A 216 9.33 6.41 8.89
C GLU A 216 8.79 7.62 8.11
N LEU A 217 8.20 8.60 8.83
CA LEU A 217 7.73 9.84 8.21
C LEU A 217 8.89 10.68 7.68
N PHE A 218 10.01 10.77 8.39
CA PHE A 218 11.19 11.50 7.93
C PHE A 218 11.71 10.93 6.60
N ASP A 219 11.87 9.60 6.55
CA ASP A 219 12.37 8.89 5.38
C ASP A 219 11.41 9.05 4.20
N LEU A 220 10.11 8.86 4.43
CA LEU A 220 9.08 9.04 3.40
C LEU A 220 9.10 10.46 2.82
N ILE A 221 9.02 11.49 3.68
CA ILE A 221 8.93 12.88 3.25
C ILE A 221 10.20 13.33 2.51
N SER A 222 11.36 12.85 2.98
CA SER A 222 12.65 13.06 2.32
C SER A 222 12.69 12.44 0.92
N ARG A 223 12.25 11.18 0.78
CA ARG A 223 12.14 10.49 -0.52
C ARG A 223 11.16 11.17 -1.47
N MET A 224 10.06 11.72 -0.95
CA MET A 224 9.08 12.47 -1.76
C MET A 224 9.57 13.85 -2.20
N GLY A 225 10.73 14.30 -1.71
CA GLY A 225 11.35 15.57 -2.09
C GLY A 225 10.52 16.78 -1.64
N LEU A 226 9.81 16.65 -0.52
CA LEU A 226 8.98 17.73 0.00
C LEU A 226 9.82 18.88 0.59
N TRP A 227 10.99 18.53 1.14
CA TRP A 227 11.94 19.48 1.69
C TRP A 227 13.06 19.82 0.70
N LYS A 228 13.64 21.00 0.89
CA LYS A 228 14.89 21.37 0.23
C LYS A 228 16.05 20.61 0.90
N PRO A 229 17.02 20.12 0.13
CA PRO A 229 18.19 19.46 0.70
C PRO A 229 18.94 20.40 1.64
N SER A 230 19.43 19.88 2.76
CA SER A 230 20.22 20.62 3.76
C SER A 230 21.56 21.14 3.23
N THR A 231 22.02 20.60 2.11
CA THR A 231 23.22 21.02 1.39
C THR A 231 22.87 21.38 -0.05
N CYS A 232 23.20 22.59 -0.47
CA CYS A 232 23.05 23.04 -1.85
C CYS A 232 24.44 23.09 -2.50
N TYR A 233 24.76 22.15 -3.39
CA TYR A 233 25.95 22.29 -4.25
C TYR A 233 25.65 23.35 -5.32
N ILE A 234 26.43 24.44 -5.34
CA ILE A 234 26.22 25.64 -6.16
C ILE A 234 26.48 25.40 -7.68
N SER A 235 26.48 24.16 -8.18
CA SER A 235 26.73 23.89 -9.61
C SER A 235 25.49 23.68 -10.47
N ALA A 236 24.27 23.61 -9.92
CA ALA A 236 23.06 23.27 -10.70
C ALA A 236 21.97 24.37 -10.74
N PHE A 237 22.35 25.66 -10.68
CA PHE A 237 21.41 26.78 -10.56
C PHE A 237 20.63 27.16 -11.85
N ARG A 238 20.23 26.20 -12.70
CA ARG A 238 19.54 26.54 -13.96
C ARG A 238 18.18 25.89 -14.24
N ARG A 239 17.60 25.04 -13.36
CA ARG A 239 16.32 24.38 -13.68
C ARG A 239 15.19 24.33 -12.63
N GLN A 240 15.34 24.88 -11.42
CA GLN A 240 14.33 24.66 -10.34
C GLN A 240 13.48 25.88 -9.92
N ILE A 241 13.24 26.86 -10.80
CA ILE A 241 12.45 28.06 -10.42
C ILE A 241 10.92 27.87 -10.56
N LEU A 242 10.41 26.82 -11.21
CA LEU A 242 8.97 26.77 -11.52
C LEU A 242 8.03 26.12 -10.46
N MET A 243 8.54 25.41 -9.44
CA MET A 243 7.67 24.62 -8.54
C MET A 243 7.18 25.36 -7.29
N LEU A 244 7.70 26.55 -6.98
CA LEU A 244 7.55 27.17 -5.64
C LEU A 244 6.44 28.23 -5.51
N ALA A 245 5.59 28.42 -6.50
CA ALA A 245 4.61 29.51 -6.48
C ALA A 245 3.22 29.17 -5.90
N PHE A 246 2.87 27.90 -5.61
CA PHE A 246 1.44 27.54 -5.53
C PHE A 246 0.80 27.18 -4.18
N PHE A 247 1.50 27.02 -3.05
CA PHE A 247 0.81 26.58 -1.82
C PHE A 247 1.23 27.30 -0.54
N ARG A 248 0.31 28.14 -0.02
CA ARG A 248 0.29 28.67 1.35
C ARG A 248 -0.87 28.04 2.12
N ARG A 249 -0.73 26.78 2.56
CA ARG A 249 -1.46 26.26 3.73
C ARG A 249 -0.58 25.27 4.49
N PRO A 250 -0.36 25.45 5.81
CA PRO A 250 0.26 24.44 6.64
C PRO A 250 -0.69 23.23 6.80
N LEU A 251 -0.14 22.02 6.71
CA LEU A 251 -0.86 20.78 7.00
C LEU A 251 -0.83 20.51 8.51
N PHE A 252 -1.95 19.94 9.00
CA PHE A 252 -2.32 19.61 10.38
C PHE A 252 -2.78 20.77 11.29
N LEU A 253 -4.11 20.81 11.47
CA LEU A 253 -4.83 21.41 12.60
C LEU A 253 -5.72 20.32 13.22
N ARG A 254 -5.20 19.65 14.25
CA ARG A 254 -5.82 19.45 15.57
C ARG A 254 -4.84 18.72 16.46
#